data_AF-A0A096LQS2-F1
#
_entry.id   AF-A0A096LQS2-F1
#
_cell.length_a   1.000
_cell.length_b   1.000
_cell.length_c   1.000
_cell.angle_alpha   90.00
_cell.angle_beta   90.00
_cell.angle_gamma   90.00
#
_symmetry.space_group_name_H-M   'P 1'
#
loop_
_entity.id
_entity.type
_entity.pdbx_description
1 polymer ?
#
loop_
_entity_poly.entity_id
_entity_poly.type
_entity_poly.pdbx_seq_one_letter_code
_entity_poly.pdbx_strand_id
1 'polypeptide(L)'
;ITFRRQQDSTYFCILFYSFIRHVDHLMFNTVHSMVLNAVDIILTVFQEQVGHRPCQITPPSPSDQSEAASEEESEKKVCVSKVLPDFPLLTTELLLELNVLTFRPSEEDFKKAIRDLIREFKNTGMSLMPLTGDPEMVPLIEFEQHVCVYFWHLKEELEGGPSLNTVLEEDIHLQGIIKKIMDSLHLAFDLAHVSSRAFEHFLDFAKKNKALELVAMEQKEPDLSFFAKTLELYHGKYKEAIAIQDKMHLGLLLVDQLQLKQQLNASTLSSLEESHGMLIKLARKQVDDLLTKVGEAKTKLESYPSTTVEMAEQLIFLDEFEDGILDVQEQHDNVSKVYNLFKAYSVTVPSQDLVDFVTLQPNISLLYYLIDDAVTDRESSMDRFVSSLATDENKMQEEIRKMAQMLQVQ
;
A
#
# COMPACT_ATOMS: atom_id res chain seq x y z
N ILE A 1 -31.05 55.29 71.03
CA ILE A 1 -31.85 54.63 69.95
C ILE A 1 -31.10 54.72 68.62
N THR A 2 -30.54 55.88 68.26
CA THR A 2 -29.76 56.12 67.04
C THR A 2 -28.49 55.26 66.93
N PHE A 3 -27.69 55.12 67.99
CA PHE A 3 -26.47 54.30 67.96
C PHE A 3 -26.74 52.79 67.74
N ARG A 4 -27.81 52.26 68.36
CA ARG A 4 -28.19 50.85 68.24
C ARG A 4 -28.73 50.53 66.84
N ARG A 5 -29.56 51.42 66.27
CA ARG A 5 -30.03 51.31 64.87
C ARG A 5 -28.91 51.39 63.84
N GLN A 6 -27.90 52.23 64.11
CA GLN A 6 -26.73 52.38 63.24
C GLN A 6 -25.84 51.13 63.31
N GLN A 7 -25.62 50.58 64.51
CA GLN A 7 -24.91 49.33 64.72
C GLN A 7 -25.62 48.13 64.06
N ASP A 8 -26.94 47.99 64.21
CA ASP A 8 -27.74 46.94 63.56
C ASP A 8 -27.69 47.03 62.02
N SER A 9 -27.73 48.25 61.46
CA SER A 9 -27.61 48.49 60.02
C SER A 9 -26.21 48.16 59.48
N THR A 10 -25.17 48.35 60.27
CA THR A 10 -23.77 48.06 59.87
C THR A 10 -23.45 46.56 59.91
N TYR A 11 -23.97 45.83 60.91
CA TYR A 11 -23.87 44.36 60.92
C TYR A 11 -24.57 43.71 59.73
N PHE A 12 -25.71 44.29 59.31
CA PHE A 12 -26.44 43.82 58.14
C PHE A 12 -25.61 43.94 56.85
N CYS A 13 -24.93 45.07 56.61
CA CYS A 13 -24.08 45.24 55.42
C CYS A 13 -22.89 44.27 55.37
N ILE A 14 -22.23 44.02 56.51
CA ILE A 14 -21.13 43.04 56.58
C ILE A 14 -21.65 41.63 56.27
N LEU A 15 -22.79 41.26 56.83
CA LEU A 15 -23.42 39.96 56.58
C LEU A 15 -23.89 39.82 55.13
N PHE A 16 -24.45 40.86 54.54
CA PHE A 16 -24.94 40.86 53.16
C PHE A 16 -23.79 40.78 52.15
N TYR A 17 -22.74 41.59 52.30
CA TYR A 17 -21.52 41.50 51.49
C TYR A 17 -20.83 40.14 51.62
N SER A 18 -20.71 39.62 52.85
CA SER A 18 -20.14 38.28 53.10
C SER A 18 -20.99 37.18 52.49
N PHE A 19 -22.32 37.33 52.52
CA PHE A 19 -23.27 36.41 51.89
C PHE A 19 -23.11 36.41 50.37
N ILE A 20 -23.06 37.57 49.71
CA ILE A 20 -22.85 37.66 48.25
C ILE A 20 -21.53 37.00 47.85
N ARG A 21 -20.43 37.29 48.56
CA ARG A 21 -19.13 36.64 48.31
C ARG A 21 -19.20 35.12 48.52
N HIS A 22 -19.91 34.68 49.55
CA HIS A 22 -20.09 33.24 49.80
C HIS A 22 -20.85 32.56 48.66
N VAL A 23 -21.88 33.21 48.12
CA VAL A 23 -22.62 32.69 46.96
C VAL A 23 -21.72 32.64 45.71
N ASP A 24 -20.92 33.67 45.45
CA ASP A 24 -19.95 33.67 44.35
C ASP A 24 -18.91 32.54 44.49
N HIS A 25 -18.38 32.32 45.69
CA HIS A 25 -17.49 31.19 45.97
C HIS A 25 -18.19 29.84 45.75
N LEU A 26 -19.47 29.70 46.15
CA LEU A 26 -20.24 28.48 45.93
C LEU A 26 -20.48 28.23 44.43
N MET A 27 -20.81 29.28 43.67
CA MET A 27 -20.96 29.21 42.22
C MET A 27 -19.64 28.80 41.57
N PHE A 28 -18.53 29.47 41.90
CA PHE A 28 -17.22 29.14 41.34
C PHE A 28 -16.77 27.71 41.66
N ASN A 29 -16.98 27.23 42.89
CA ASN A 29 -16.68 25.84 43.26
C ASN A 29 -17.54 24.84 42.48
N THR A 30 -18.81 25.16 42.26
CA THR A 30 -19.71 24.30 41.48
C THR A 30 -19.26 24.22 40.03
N VAL A 31 -18.95 25.37 39.41
CA VAL A 31 -18.47 25.45 38.03
C VAL A 31 -17.13 24.73 37.86
N HIS A 32 -16.21 24.96 38.79
CA HIS A 32 -14.92 24.26 38.85
C HIS A 32 -15.10 22.74 38.89
N SER A 33 -15.97 22.24 39.77
CA SER A 33 -16.30 20.81 39.85
C SER A 33 -16.97 20.29 38.56
N MET A 34 -17.83 21.08 37.92
CA MET A 34 -18.45 20.70 36.65
C MET A 34 -17.43 20.57 35.52
N VAL A 35 -16.49 21.51 35.41
CA VAL A 35 -15.40 21.44 34.41
C VAL A 35 -14.51 20.23 34.68
N LEU A 36 -14.12 19.99 35.94
CA LEU A 36 -13.35 18.82 36.33
C LEU A 36 -14.06 17.51 35.95
N ASN A 37 -15.34 17.38 36.29
CA ASN A 37 -16.11 16.18 35.98
C ASN A 37 -16.26 15.98 34.46
N ALA A 38 -16.45 17.05 33.68
CA ALA A 38 -16.54 16.95 32.23
C ALA A 38 -15.24 16.42 31.60
N VAL A 39 -14.09 16.93 32.04
CA VAL A 39 -12.77 16.47 31.55
C VAL A 39 -12.45 15.06 32.06
N ASP A 40 -12.85 14.71 33.28
CA ASP A 40 -12.68 13.37 33.85
C ASP A 40 -13.52 12.30 33.11
N ILE A 41 -14.72 12.66 32.65
CA ILE A 41 -15.52 11.80 31.78
C ILE A 41 -14.76 11.50 30.47
N ILE A 42 -14.14 12.51 29.85
CA ILE A 42 -13.32 12.29 28.64
C ILE A 42 -12.17 11.34 28.94
N LEU A 43 -11.47 11.55 30.07
CA LEU A 43 -10.37 10.67 30.46
C LEU A 43 -10.85 9.23 30.66
N THR A 44 -11.96 9.03 31.35
CA THR A 44 -12.54 7.70 31.61
C THR A 44 -12.80 6.97 30.29
N VAL A 45 -13.45 7.66 29.35
CA VAL A 45 -13.76 7.12 28.02
C VAL A 45 -12.49 6.78 27.23
N PHE A 46 -11.45 7.61 27.30
CA PHE A 46 -10.17 7.33 26.63
C PHE A 46 -9.43 6.14 27.25
N GLN A 47 -9.38 6.05 28.59
CA GLN A 47 -8.68 4.98 29.29
C GLN A 47 -9.36 3.63 29.13
N GLU A 48 -10.68 3.59 29.15
CA GLU A 48 -11.46 2.36 28.88
C GLU A 48 -11.11 1.80 27.48
N GLN A 49 -11.01 2.66 26.47
CA GLN A 49 -10.73 2.26 25.09
C GLN A 49 -9.25 1.91 24.82
N VAL A 50 -8.31 2.52 25.54
CA VAL A 50 -6.88 2.14 25.47
C VAL A 50 -6.63 0.77 26.13
N GLY A 51 -7.46 0.38 27.10
CA GLY A 51 -7.42 -0.95 27.73
C GLY A 51 -7.94 -2.09 26.83
N HIS A 52 -8.80 -1.77 25.86
CA HIS A 52 -9.29 -2.74 24.87
C HIS A 52 -8.25 -2.96 23.76
N ARG A 53 -7.35 -3.91 24.01
CA ARG A 53 -6.47 -4.46 22.98
C ARG A 53 -7.33 -5.16 21.92
N PRO A 54 -7.22 -4.83 20.61
CA PRO A 54 -7.89 -5.61 19.58
C PRO A 54 -7.45 -7.08 19.65
N CYS A 55 -8.39 -8.00 19.41
CA CYS A 55 -8.09 -9.41 19.23
C CYS A 55 -6.94 -9.58 18.23
N GLN A 56 -6.04 -10.50 18.58
CA GLN A 56 -4.76 -10.75 17.94
C GLN A 56 -4.86 -10.80 16.41
N ILE A 57 -3.97 -10.04 15.75
CA ILE A 57 -3.60 -10.23 14.36
C ILE A 57 -3.13 -11.68 14.22
N THR A 58 -3.99 -12.54 13.70
CA THR A 58 -3.58 -13.87 13.26
C THR A 58 -3.19 -13.73 11.79
N PRO A 59 -1.93 -13.99 11.40
CA PRO A 59 -1.59 -14.07 9.98
C PRO A 59 -2.42 -15.21 9.35
N PRO A 60 -2.93 -15.07 8.11
CA PRO A 60 -3.65 -16.14 7.47
C PRO A 60 -2.69 -17.32 7.22
N SER A 61 -2.81 -18.35 8.05
CA SER A 61 -2.23 -19.66 7.76
C SER A 61 -3.13 -20.39 6.75
N PRO A 62 -2.60 -20.91 5.63
CA PRO A 62 -3.39 -21.61 4.65
C PRO A 62 -3.52 -23.08 5.04
N SER A 63 -4.52 -23.42 5.85
CA SER A 63 -5.02 -24.79 5.96
C SER A 63 -6.31 -24.85 6.77
N ASP A 64 -7.39 -25.14 6.05
CA ASP A 64 -8.44 -26.12 6.38
C ASP A 64 -9.87 -25.59 6.28
N GLN A 65 -10.50 -26.06 5.19
CA GLN A 65 -11.93 -26.18 5.02
C GLN A 65 -12.47 -27.17 6.04
N SER A 66 -13.46 -26.79 6.86
CA SER A 66 -14.59 -27.67 7.18
C SER A 66 -15.69 -26.94 7.95
N GLU A 67 -16.91 -27.35 7.65
CA GLU A 67 -18.21 -26.86 8.11
C GLU A 67 -18.47 -27.13 9.59
N ALA A 68 -19.28 -26.28 10.25
CA ALA A 68 -20.59 -26.64 10.81
C ALA A 68 -21.04 -25.62 11.87
N ALA A 69 -22.32 -25.28 11.79
CA ALA A 69 -23.07 -24.46 12.73
C ALA A 69 -23.32 -25.20 14.07
N SER A 70 -23.32 -24.44 15.16
CA SER A 70 -24.18 -24.74 16.31
C SER A 70 -24.41 -23.47 17.13
N GLU A 71 -25.66 -23.04 17.12
CA GLU A 71 -26.29 -22.12 18.07
C GLU A 71 -26.29 -22.77 19.47
N GLU A 72 -25.86 -22.07 20.52
CA GLU A 72 -26.43 -22.24 21.86
C GLU A 72 -26.41 -20.91 22.63
N GLU A 73 -27.61 -20.43 22.96
CA GLU A 73 -27.88 -19.34 23.89
C GLU A 73 -27.53 -19.75 25.33
N SER A 74 -26.89 -18.87 26.10
CA SER A 74 -26.99 -18.91 27.57
C SER A 74 -26.99 -17.51 28.18
N GLU A 75 -28.21 -17.11 28.52
CA GLU A 75 -28.69 -16.35 29.69
C GLU A 75 -27.83 -15.24 30.33
N LYS A 76 -28.38 -14.03 30.15
CA LYS A 76 -28.21 -12.77 30.87
C LYS A 76 -27.95 -12.88 32.37
N LYS A 77 -26.83 -12.29 32.82
CA LYS A 77 -26.72 -11.62 34.11
C LYS A 77 -26.80 -10.12 33.88
N VAL A 78 -27.92 -9.52 34.32
CA VAL A 78 -28.15 -8.08 34.27
C VAL A 78 -27.25 -7.40 35.30
N CYS A 79 -26.17 -6.78 34.81
CA CYS A 79 -25.58 -5.61 35.44
C CYS A 79 -25.95 -4.41 34.55
N VAL A 80 -26.44 -3.35 35.17
CA VAL A 80 -26.75 -2.07 34.51
C VAL A 80 -25.44 -1.46 34.03
N SER A 81 -24.94 -1.89 32.88
CA SER A 81 -23.79 -1.31 32.21
C SER A 81 -24.26 -0.10 31.41
N LYS A 82 -23.73 1.08 31.75
CA LYS A 82 -23.82 2.27 30.93
C LYS A 82 -23.48 1.89 29.49
N VAL A 83 -24.41 2.16 28.58
CA VAL A 83 -24.23 2.01 27.14
C VAL A 83 -23.09 2.94 26.72
N LEU A 84 -21.91 2.38 26.44
CA LEU A 84 -20.84 3.05 25.71
C LEU A 84 -20.44 2.17 24.52
N PRO A 85 -20.04 2.75 23.38
CA PRO A 85 -19.97 2.00 22.13
C PRO A 85 -18.77 1.05 22.11
N ASP A 86 -18.99 -0.18 21.65
CA ASP A 86 -17.94 -1.14 21.20
C ASP A 86 -17.15 -0.64 19.97
N PHE A 87 -17.13 0.68 19.73
CA PHE A 87 -16.63 1.29 18.51
C PHE A 87 -15.51 2.29 18.82
N PRO A 88 -14.48 2.34 17.96
CA PRO A 88 -13.40 3.31 18.08
C PRO A 88 -13.95 4.74 18.01
N LEU A 89 -13.49 5.58 18.93
CA LEU A 89 -13.99 6.95 19.07
C LEU A 89 -13.40 7.90 18.03
N LEU A 90 -12.15 7.65 17.63
CA LEU A 90 -11.39 8.50 16.73
C LEU A 90 -11.11 7.75 15.43
N THR A 91 -11.25 8.43 14.29
CA THR A 91 -10.93 7.86 12.98
C THR A 91 -9.81 8.66 12.34
N THR A 92 -8.77 7.97 11.90
CA THR A 92 -7.64 8.54 11.14
C THR A 92 -7.40 7.71 9.89
N GLU A 93 -7.03 8.36 8.81
CA GLU A 93 -6.69 7.73 7.54
C GLU A 93 -5.18 7.55 7.43
N LEU A 94 -4.74 6.36 7.06
CA LEU A 94 -3.34 6.08 6.73
C LEU A 94 -3.12 6.29 5.24
N LEU A 95 -2.26 7.24 4.91
CA LEU A 95 -1.96 7.66 3.54
C LEU A 95 -0.50 7.39 3.18
N LEU A 96 -0.25 7.14 1.89
CA LEU A 96 1.10 7.10 1.34
C LEU A 96 1.39 8.37 0.55
N GLU A 97 2.08 9.32 1.19
CA GLU A 97 2.49 10.59 0.59
C GLU A 97 4.01 10.59 0.37
N LEU A 98 4.47 10.76 -0.88
CA LEU A 98 5.90 10.86 -1.22
C LEU A 98 6.78 9.70 -0.68
N ASN A 99 6.26 8.47 -0.72
CA ASN A 99 6.88 7.26 -0.14
C ASN A 99 7.03 7.28 1.39
N VAL A 100 6.24 8.09 2.09
CA VAL A 100 6.17 8.13 3.55
C VAL A 100 4.73 7.87 3.99
N LEU A 101 4.57 7.01 4.99
CA LEU A 101 3.27 6.71 5.59
C LEU A 101 2.92 7.82 6.59
N THR A 102 1.77 8.46 6.37
CA THR A 102 1.29 9.58 7.20
C THR A 102 -0.15 9.35 7.63
N PHE A 103 -0.49 9.86 8.81
CA PHE A 103 -1.85 9.78 9.37
C PHE A 103 -2.56 11.11 9.18
N ARG A 104 -3.83 11.08 8.72
CA ARG A 104 -4.69 12.26 8.62
C ARG A 104 -6.09 11.97 9.18
N PRO A 105 -6.54 12.68 10.22
CA PRO A 105 -5.81 13.69 10.99
C PRO A 105 -4.62 13.09 11.75
N SER A 106 -3.58 13.90 11.94
CA SER A 106 -2.36 13.48 12.66
C SER A 106 -2.58 13.50 14.18
N GLU A 107 -1.64 12.90 14.94
CA GLU A 107 -1.66 12.92 16.40
C GLU A 107 -1.75 14.36 16.94
N GLU A 108 -0.99 15.30 16.36
CA GLU A 108 -1.00 16.70 16.79
C GLU A 108 -2.31 17.41 16.47
N ASP A 109 -2.98 17.03 15.37
CA ASP A 109 -4.31 17.56 15.04
C ASP A 109 -5.34 17.12 16.08
N PHE A 110 -5.32 15.84 16.49
CA PHE A 110 -6.19 15.35 17.55
C PHE A 110 -5.87 15.99 18.90
N LYS A 111 -4.58 16.09 19.28
CA LYS A 111 -4.18 16.76 20.52
C LYS A 111 -4.65 18.21 20.54
N LYS A 112 -4.53 18.93 19.41
CA LYS A 112 -5.02 20.29 19.28
C LYS A 112 -6.54 20.37 19.44
N ALA A 113 -7.29 19.51 18.74
CA ALA A 113 -8.74 19.48 18.82
C ALA A 113 -9.25 19.20 20.25
N ILE A 114 -8.61 18.27 20.96
CA ILE A 114 -8.97 17.96 22.36
C ILE A 114 -8.60 19.12 23.30
N ARG A 115 -7.44 19.76 23.11
CA ARG A 115 -7.08 20.99 23.86
C ARG A 115 -8.09 22.11 23.63
N ASP A 116 -8.53 22.29 22.38
CA ASP A 116 -9.53 23.28 22.02
C ASP A 116 -10.88 22.96 22.68
N LEU A 117 -11.32 21.70 22.68
CA LEU A 117 -12.53 21.25 23.39
C LEU A 117 -12.47 21.54 24.89
N ILE A 118 -11.35 21.22 25.55
CA ILE A 118 -11.17 21.48 26.98
C ILE A 118 -11.17 22.98 27.27
N ARG A 119 -10.56 23.78 26.38
CA ARG A 119 -10.58 25.25 26.46
C ARG A 119 -12.00 25.79 26.33
N GLU A 120 -12.85 25.22 25.48
CA GLU A 120 -14.26 25.60 25.40
C GLU A 120 -15.03 25.29 26.69
N PHE A 121 -14.76 24.17 27.37
CA PHE A 121 -15.34 23.92 28.70
C PHE A 121 -14.91 24.96 29.73
N LYS A 122 -13.62 25.32 29.75
CA LYS A 122 -13.11 26.40 30.60
C LYS A 122 -13.80 27.74 30.28
N ASN A 123 -13.87 28.12 29.01
CA ASN A 123 -14.50 29.36 28.55
C ASN A 123 -15.99 29.41 28.92
N THR A 124 -16.70 28.29 28.76
CA THR A 124 -18.12 28.19 29.13
C THR A 124 -18.29 28.37 30.64
N GLY A 125 -17.43 27.74 31.46
CA GLY A 125 -17.42 27.98 32.91
C GLY A 125 -17.14 29.43 33.30
N MET A 126 -16.22 30.10 32.59
CA MET A 126 -15.89 31.50 32.80
C MET A 126 -16.96 32.49 32.31
N SER A 127 -17.87 32.06 31.43
CA SER A 127 -18.97 32.91 30.94
C SER A 127 -20.00 33.23 32.03
N LEU A 128 -19.96 32.51 33.15
CA LEU A 128 -20.84 32.75 34.28
C LEU A 128 -20.40 33.99 35.04
N MET A 129 -21.25 35.01 34.98
CA MET A 129 -21.04 36.28 35.68
C MET A 129 -21.19 36.08 37.19
N PRO A 130 -20.19 36.48 38.00
CA PRO A 130 -20.38 36.52 39.45
C PRO A 130 -21.43 37.57 39.83
N LEU A 131 -22.14 37.33 40.93
CA LEU A 131 -23.09 38.29 41.51
C LEU A 131 -22.36 39.58 41.92
N THR A 132 -21.09 39.51 42.32
CA THR A 132 -20.26 40.71 42.52
C THR A 132 -20.04 41.55 41.27
N GLY A 133 -20.16 40.96 40.07
CA GLY A 133 -20.05 41.66 38.80
C GLY A 133 -21.39 42.11 38.22
N ASP A 134 -22.52 41.61 38.75
CA ASP A 134 -23.86 41.88 38.23
C ASP A 134 -24.18 43.39 38.28
N PRO A 135 -24.54 44.03 37.15
CA PRO A 135 -24.84 45.47 37.10
C PRO A 135 -25.93 45.93 38.07
N GLU A 136 -26.85 45.05 38.46
CA GLU A 136 -27.89 45.35 39.45
C GLU A 136 -27.37 45.28 40.89
N MET A 137 -26.34 44.46 41.14
CA MET A 137 -25.75 44.24 42.46
C MET A 137 -24.56 45.17 42.74
N VAL A 138 -23.82 45.59 41.71
CA VAL A 138 -22.63 46.46 41.81
C VAL A 138 -22.90 47.73 42.63
N PRO A 139 -23.99 48.50 42.40
CA PRO A 139 -24.26 49.71 43.19
C PRO A 139 -24.53 49.41 44.68
N LEU A 140 -25.15 48.27 44.98
CA LEU A 140 -25.42 47.83 46.35
C LEU A 140 -24.11 47.42 47.05
N ILE A 141 -23.26 46.68 46.34
CA ILE A 141 -21.97 46.20 46.83
C ILE A 141 -20.99 47.36 47.05
N GLU A 142 -20.89 48.31 46.12
CA GLU A 142 -20.02 49.48 46.26
C GLU A 142 -20.43 50.38 47.42
N PHE A 143 -21.75 50.60 47.59
CA PHE A 143 -22.28 51.37 48.72
C PHE A 143 -21.95 50.70 50.06
N GLU A 144 -22.18 49.39 50.16
CA GLU A 144 -21.89 48.64 51.40
C GLU A 144 -20.38 48.48 51.66
N GLN A 145 -19.58 48.28 50.62
CA GLN A 145 -18.12 48.22 50.70
C GLN A 145 -17.52 49.54 51.19
N HIS A 146 -18.05 50.68 50.72
CA HIS A 146 -17.64 52.00 51.21
C HIS A 146 -17.94 52.16 52.70
N VAL A 147 -19.13 51.75 53.15
CA VAL A 147 -19.52 51.78 54.57
C VAL A 147 -18.63 50.86 55.42
N CYS A 148 -18.33 49.65 54.95
CA CYS A 148 -17.50 48.68 55.67
C CYS A 148 -16.03 49.14 55.77
N VAL A 149 -15.46 49.67 54.69
CA VAL A 149 -14.07 50.15 54.65
C VAL A 149 -13.89 51.41 55.50
N TYR A 150 -14.83 52.38 55.44
CA TYR A 150 -14.75 53.62 56.22
C TYR A 150 -14.91 53.41 57.73
N PHE A 151 -15.80 52.52 58.16
CA PHE A 151 -16.08 52.33 59.59
C PHE A 151 -15.17 51.32 60.29
N TRP A 152 -14.56 50.38 59.56
CA TRP A 152 -13.86 49.24 60.18
C TRP A 152 -12.44 48.98 59.67
N HIS A 153 -11.91 49.74 58.70
CA HIS A 153 -10.55 49.54 58.16
C HIS A 153 -10.27 48.11 57.62
N LEU A 154 -11.30 47.38 57.19
CA LEU A 154 -11.24 45.97 56.72
C LEU A 154 -10.60 45.78 55.33
N LYS A 155 -9.63 46.62 54.95
CA LYS A 155 -9.14 46.73 53.56
C LYS A 155 -8.50 45.43 53.04
N GLU A 156 -7.81 44.68 53.90
CA GLU A 156 -7.15 43.41 53.55
C GLU A 156 -8.11 42.21 53.50
N GLU A 157 -9.15 42.15 54.35
CA GLU A 157 -10.15 41.07 54.31
C GLU A 157 -11.10 41.18 53.10
N LEU A 158 -11.14 42.36 52.46
CA LEU A 158 -11.92 42.60 51.25
C LEU A 158 -11.15 42.41 49.95
N GLU A 159 -9.83 42.16 49.97
CA GLU A 159 -9.11 41.83 48.74
C GLU A 159 -9.71 40.55 48.13
N GLY A 160 -10.04 40.64 46.84
CA GLY A 160 -10.72 39.58 46.10
C GLY A 160 -9.85 38.32 46.06
N GLY A 161 -10.45 37.16 46.33
CA GLY A 161 -9.78 35.88 46.15
C GLY A 161 -9.33 35.67 44.69
N PRO A 162 -8.52 34.64 44.40
CA PRO A 162 -8.08 34.33 43.05
C PRO A 162 -9.30 34.14 42.13
N SER A 163 -9.21 34.67 40.91
CA SER A 163 -10.28 34.53 39.92
C SER A 163 -10.46 33.05 39.55
N LEU A 164 -11.69 32.65 39.15
CA LEU A 164 -11.96 31.29 38.68
C LEU A 164 -11.02 30.88 37.52
N ASN A 165 -10.63 31.83 36.67
CA ASN A 165 -9.64 31.61 35.61
C ASN A 165 -8.28 31.18 36.17
N THR A 166 -7.78 31.89 37.19
CA THR A 166 -6.53 31.55 37.89
C THR A 166 -6.62 30.16 38.50
N VAL A 167 -7.74 29.85 39.16
CA VAL A 167 -7.97 28.54 39.76
C VAL A 167 -7.98 27.42 38.72
N LEU A 168 -8.66 27.60 37.58
CA LEU A 168 -8.73 26.59 36.52
C LEU A 168 -7.42 26.41 35.74
N GLU A 169 -6.60 27.44 35.61
CA GLU A 169 -5.29 27.34 34.95
C GLU A 169 -4.26 26.67 35.84
N GLU A 170 -4.25 26.98 37.14
CA GLU A 170 -3.28 26.48 38.11
C GLU A 170 -3.68 25.16 38.77
N ASP A 171 -4.90 24.65 38.52
CA ASP A 171 -5.38 23.39 39.10
C ASP A 171 -4.51 22.19 38.67
N ILE A 172 -3.69 21.72 39.61
CA ILE A 172 -2.79 20.57 39.44
C ILE A 172 -3.55 19.29 39.05
N HIS A 173 -4.75 19.08 39.60
CA HIS A 173 -5.57 17.91 39.32
C HIS A 173 -6.12 17.97 37.90
N LEU A 174 -6.68 19.11 37.48
CA LEU A 174 -7.17 19.32 36.11
C LEU A 174 -6.02 19.14 35.09
N GLN A 175 -4.88 19.77 35.32
CA GLN A 175 -3.70 19.61 34.46
C GLN A 175 -3.22 18.15 34.42
N GLY A 176 -3.31 17.43 35.54
CA GLY A 176 -3.04 16.00 35.63
C GLY A 176 -3.99 15.15 34.77
N ILE A 177 -5.29 15.44 34.77
CA ILE A 177 -6.28 14.75 33.92
C ILE A 177 -5.99 15.05 32.45
N ILE A 178 -5.78 16.32 32.09
CA ILE A 178 -5.47 16.74 30.71
C ILE A 178 -4.23 15.99 30.20
N LYS A 179 -3.18 15.91 31.02
CA LYS A 179 -1.96 15.16 30.67
C LYS A 179 -2.27 13.69 30.38
N LYS A 180 -3.04 13.00 31.24
CA LYS A 180 -3.41 11.59 31.03
C LYS A 180 -4.22 11.37 29.75
N ILE A 181 -5.08 12.33 29.36
CA ILE A 181 -5.81 12.28 28.08
C ILE A 181 -4.81 12.35 26.92
N MET A 182 -3.84 13.26 26.98
CA MET A 182 -2.81 13.40 25.95
C MET A 182 -1.91 12.16 25.86
N ASP A 183 -1.53 11.59 27.01
CA ASP A 183 -0.74 10.35 27.08
C ASP A 183 -1.53 9.16 26.48
N SER A 184 -2.84 9.09 26.73
CA SER A 184 -3.71 8.04 26.16
C SER A 184 -3.80 8.13 24.63
N LEU A 185 -3.87 9.35 24.09
CA LEU A 185 -3.85 9.58 22.66
C LEU A 185 -2.49 9.23 22.04
N HIS A 186 -1.40 9.58 22.71
CA HIS A 186 -0.04 9.23 22.27
C HIS A 186 0.14 7.71 22.19
N LEU A 187 -0.28 6.97 23.21
CA LEU A 187 -0.24 5.50 23.20
C LEU A 187 -1.03 4.88 22.04
N ALA A 188 -2.19 5.46 21.70
CA ALA A 188 -2.98 4.99 20.57
C ALA A 188 -2.25 5.21 19.23
N PHE A 189 -1.63 6.38 19.05
CA PHE A 189 -0.86 6.69 17.85
C PHE A 189 0.45 5.90 17.75
N ASP A 190 1.13 5.64 18.86
CA ASP A 190 2.28 4.73 18.89
C ASP A 190 1.91 3.33 18.38
N LEU A 191 0.76 2.81 18.80
CA LEU A 191 0.25 1.52 18.30
C LEU A 191 -0.07 1.58 16.80
N ALA A 192 -0.66 2.68 16.33
CA ALA A 192 -0.92 2.91 14.91
C ALA A 192 0.39 2.97 14.09
N HIS A 193 1.41 3.67 14.58
CA HIS A 193 2.73 3.75 13.96
C HIS A 193 3.43 2.40 13.91
N VAL A 194 3.37 1.59 14.97
CA VAL A 194 3.93 0.23 14.96
C VAL A 194 3.21 -0.62 13.91
N SER A 195 1.88 -0.52 13.84
CA SER A 195 1.09 -1.27 12.86
C SER A 195 1.36 -0.81 11.43
N SER A 196 1.61 0.49 11.20
CA SER A 196 1.92 1.00 9.86
C SER A 196 3.26 0.50 9.33
N ARG A 197 4.21 0.14 10.22
CA ARG A 197 5.49 -0.47 9.79
C ARG A 197 5.28 -1.79 9.05
N ALA A 198 4.17 -2.49 9.30
CA ALA A 198 3.82 -3.68 8.55
C ALA A 198 3.74 -3.41 7.03
N PHE A 199 3.52 -2.17 6.59
CA PHE A 199 3.46 -1.80 5.17
C PHE A 199 4.81 -1.34 4.56
N GLU A 200 5.87 -1.20 5.36
CA GLU A 200 7.19 -0.74 4.85
C GLU A 200 7.75 -1.68 3.78
N HIS A 201 7.46 -2.97 3.87
CA HIS A 201 7.92 -3.95 2.89
C HIS A 201 7.36 -3.69 1.48
N PHE A 202 6.19 -3.05 1.34
CA PHE A 202 5.67 -2.61 0.04
C PHE A 202 6.48 -1.45 -0.53
N LEU A 203 6.94 -0.53 0.33
CA LEU A 203 7.79 0.60 -0.08
C LEU A 203 9.16 0.11 -0.52
N ASP A 204 9.73 -0.85 0.21
CA ASP A 204 10.99 -1.49 -0.18
C ASP A 204 10.85 -2.26 -1.49
N PHE A 205 9.72 -2.94 -1.70
CA PHE A 205 9.41 -3.57 -2.97
C PHE A 205 9.34 -2.55 -4.11
N ALA A 206 8.63 -1.43 -3.95
CA ALA A 206 8.53 -0.40 -4.97
C ALA A 206 9.89 0.23 -5.33
N LYS A 207 10.76 0.43 -4.33
CA LYS A 207 12.15 0.91 -4.55
C LYS A 207 12.98 -0.11 -5.32
N LYS A 208 12.92 -1.38 -4.93
CA LYS A 208 13.65 -2.47 -5.60
C LYS A 208 13.16 -2.70 -7.02
N ASN A 209 11.85 -2.59 -7.26
CA ASN A 209 11.27 -2.74 -8.59
C ASN A 209 11.82 -1.68 -9.56
N LYS A 210 11.86 -0.41 -9.16
CA LYS A 210 12.48 0.66 -9.98
C LYS A 210 13.94 0.39 -10.32
N ALA A 211 14.70 -0.20 -9.38
CA ALA A 211 16.08 -0.58 -9.65
C ALA A 211 16.19 -1.77 -10.61
N LEU A 212 15.30 -2.77 -10.46
CA LEU A 212 15.23 -3.92 -11.36
C LEU A 212 14.87 -3.51 -12.79
N GLU A 213 13.95 -2.56 -12.96
CA GLU A 213 13.59 -2.00 -14.26
C GLU A 213 14.80 -1.37 -14.96
N LEU A 214 15.60 -0.59 -14.22
CA LEU A 214 16.85 -0.01 -14.75
C LEU A 214 17.85 -1.10 -15.18
N VAL A 215 18.02 -2.16 -14.39
CA VAL A 215 18.91 -3.28 -14.73
C VAL A 215 18.40 -4.08 -15.93
N ALA A 216 17.08 -4.26 -16.04
CA ALA A 216 16.45 -4.92 -17.19
C ALA A 216 16.59 -4.11 -18.47
N MET A 217 16.70 -2.78 -18.40
CA MET A 217 17.04 -1.94 -19.55
C MET A 217 18.51 -2.05 -19.96
N GLU A 218 19.41 -2.40 -19.04
CA GLU A 218 20.85 -2.59 -19.31
C GLU A 218 21.18 -4.00 -19.85
N GLN A 219 20.45 -5.03 -19.41
CA GLN A 219 20.64 -6.40 -19.91
C GLN A 219 19.83 -6.63 -21.19
N LYS A 220 20.51 -7.15 -22.22
CA LYS A 220 19.95 -7.25 -23.59
C LYS A 220 18.81 -8.26 -23.75
N GLU A 221 18.58 -9.15 -22.78
CA GLU A 221 17.39 -9.99 -22.65
C GLU A 221 17.45 -10.79 -21.32
N PRO A 222 16.49 -10.65 -20.38
CA PRO A 222 16.47 -11.43 -19.15
C PRO A 222 16.18 -12.90 -19.40
N ASP A 223 16.76 -13.80 -18.61
CA ASP A 223 16.53 -15.24 -18.73
C ASP A 223 15.15 -15.68 -18.22
N LEU A 224 14.74 -16.90 -18.56
CA LEU A 224 13.44 -17.43 -18.13
C LEU A 224 13.33 -17.60 -16.61
N SER A 225 14.45 -17.92 -15.95
CA SER A 225 14.47 -18.07 -14.49
C SER A 225 14.18 -16.74 -13.79
N PHE A 226 14.63 -15.62 -14.36
CA PHE A 226 14.32 -14.29 -13.87
C PHE A 226 12.83 -14.03 -13.93
N PHE A 227 12.20 -14.26 -15.08
CA PHE A 227 10.75 -14.05 -15.23
C PHE A 227 9.93 -14.93 -14.28
N ALA A 228 10.29 -16.21 -14.11
CA ALA A 228 9.60 -17.10 -13.18
C ALA A 228 9.62 -16.56 -11.74
N LYS A 229 10.80 -16.12 -11.26
CA LYS A 229 10.98 -15.56 -9.91
C LYS A 229 10.29 -14.21 -9.75
N THR A 230 10.37 -13.36 -10.77
CA THR A 230 9.75 -12.03 -10.77
C THR A 230 8.22 -12.14 -10.75
N LEU A 231 7.64 -13.02 -11.56
CA LEU A 231 6.20 -13.26 -11.58
C LEU A 231 5.69 -13.84 -10.26
N GLU A 232 6.43 -14.78 -9.66
CA GLU A 232 6.10 -15.32 -8.34
C GLU A 232 6.06 -14.23 -7.28
N LEU A 233 7.11 -13.40 -7.24
CA LEU A 233 7.22 -12.29 -6.30
C LEU A 233 6.09 -11.27 -6.49
N TYR A 234 5.79 -10.90 -7.74
CA TYR A 234 4.85 -9.82 -8.03
C TYR A 234 3.41 -10.28 -7.79
N HIS A 235 3.07 -11.51 -8.15
CA HIS A 235 1.79 -12.10 -7.77
C HIS A 235 1.63 -12.25 -6.27
N GLY A 236 2.68 -12.66 -5.55
CA GLY A 236 2.68 -12.73 -4.09
C GLY A 236 2.38 -11.35 -3.49
N LYS A 237 3.07 -10.32 -3.94
CA LYS A 237 2.89 -8.94 -3.45
C LYS A 237 1.52 -8.36 -3.82
N TYR A 238 1.01 -8.64 -5.01
CA TYR A 238 -0.34 -8.23 -5.41
C TYR A 238 -1.41 -8.90 -4.53
N LYS A 239 -1.27 -10.20 -4.24
CA LYS A 239 -2.18 -10.92 -3.33
C LYS A 239 -2.12 -10.36 -1.91
N GLU A 240 -0.92 -10.07 -1.40
CA GLU A 240 -0.74 -9.43 -0.09
C GLU A 240 -1.43 -8.06 -0.04
N ALA A 241 -1.29 -7.25 -1.11
CA ALA A 241 -1.90 -5.92 -1.18
C ALA A 241 -3.45 -5.98 -1.20
N ILE A 242 -4.04 -6.92 -1.94
CA ILE A 242 -5.51 -7.10 -1.95
C ILE A 242 -6.03 -7.57 -0.59
N ALA A 243 -5.26 -8.39 0.12
CA ALA A 243 -5.62 -8.95 1.42
C ALA A 243 -5.59 -7.91 2.56
N ILE A 244 -5.05 -6.71 2.32
CA ILE A 244 -5.11 -5.61 3.30
C ILE A 244 -6.58 -5.31 3.64
N GLN A 245 -6.86 -5.16 4.93
CA GLN A 245 -8.20 -4.81 5.40
C GLN A 245 -8.45 -3.32 5.17
N ASP A 246 -9.69 -2.95 4.83
CA ASP A 246 -10.01 -1.55 4.55
C ASP A 246 -9.95 -0.69 5.82
N LYS A 247 -10.28 -1.26 6.98
CA LYS A 247 -10.29 -0.57 8.27
C LYS A 247 -9.71 -1.46 9.36
N MET A 248 -8.91 -0.88 10.23
CA MET A 248 -8.26 -1.57 11.33
C MET A 248 -8.57 -0.89 12.66
N HIS A 249 -9.14 -1.66 13.59
CA HIS A 249 -9.47 -1.20 14.94
C HIS A 249 -8.24 -1.32 15.85
N LEU A 250 -7.83 -0.22 16.47
CA LEU A 250 -6.70 -0.10 17.40
C LEU A 250 -7.14 0.53 18.73
N GLY A 251 -8.19 -0.05 19.34
CA GLY A 251 -8.79 0.46 20.57
C GLY A 251 -9.41 1.84 20.35
N LEU A 252 -8.75 2.89 20.84
CA LEU A 252 -9.19 4.28 20.71
C LEU A 252 -9.28 4.76 19.25
N LEU A 253 -8.44 4.22 18.36
CA LEU A 253 -8.35 4.64 16.96
C LEU A 253 -8.93 3.60 15.99
N LEU A 254 -9.68 4.09 15.00
CA LEU A 254 -9.97 3.41 13.75
C LEU A 254 -9.01 3.93 12.70
N VAL A 255 -8.17 3.05 12.16
CA VAL A 255 -7.29 3.40 11.05
C VAL A 255 -7.97 2.99 9.75
N ASP A 256 -8.36 3.95 8.93
CA ASP A 256 -8.81 3.73 7.57
C ASP A 256 -7.59 3.51 6.67
N GLN A 257 -7.55 2.39 5.96
CA GLN A 257 -6.47 1.94 5.10
C GLN A 257 -6.93 1.84 3.64
N LEU A 258 -8.17 2.24 3.32
CA LEU A 258 -8.76 2.05 2.00
C LEU A 258 -7.92 2.74 0.91
N GLN A 259 -7.55 4.00 1.11
CA GLN A 259 -6.77 4.74 0.12
C GLN A 259 -5.35 4.15 -0.02
N LEU A 260 -4.69 3.80 1.08
CA LEU A 260 -3.41 3.10 1.04
C LEU A 260 -3.50 1.80 0.23
N LYS A 261 -4.49 0.96 0.55
CA LYS A 261 -4.74 -0.31 -0.15
C LYS A 261 -4.94 -0.09 -1.64
N GLN A 262 -5.76 0.89 -2.03
CA GLN A 262 -5.98 1.22 -3.44
C GLN A 262 -4.68 1.64 -4.14
N GLN A 263 -3.86 2.49 -3.51
CA GLN A 263 -2.58 2.93 -4.06
C GLN A 263 -1.59 1.77 -4.19
N LEU A 264 -1.48 0.90 -3.18
CA LEU A 264 -0.60 -0.27 -3.20
C LEU A 264 -1.07 -1.30 -4.23
N ASN A 265 -2.38 -1.53 -4.35
CA ASN A 265 -2.97 -2.42 -5.35
C ASN A 265 -2.69 -1.90 -6.77
N ALA A 266 -2.92 -0.61 -7.02
CA ALA A 266 -2.66 -0.01 -8.33
C ALA A 266 -1.17 -0.10 -8.69
N SER A 267 -0.29 0.21 -7.74
CA SER A 267 1.16 0.14 -7.97
C SER A 267 1.64 -1.28 -8.24
N THR A 268 1.21 -2.26 -7.44
CA THR A 268 1.63 -3.67 -7.61
C THR A 268 1.04 -4.29 -8.87
N LEU A 269 -0.20 -3.93 -9.23
CA LEU A 269 -0.82 -4.36 -10.49
C LEU A 269 -0.08 -3.80 -11.71
N SER A 270 0.25 -2.50 -11.71
CA SER A 270 1.03 -1.88 -12.81
C SER A 270 2.35 -2.60 -13.03
N SER A 271 3.10 -2.86 -11.95
CA SER A 271 4.38 -3.59 -12.03
C SER A 271 4.21 -5.02 -12.54
N LEU A 272 3.11 -5.69 -12.20
CA LEU A 272 2.79 -7.02 -12.68
C LEU A 272 2.44 -7.02 -14.18
N GLU A 273 1.61 -6.06 -14.62
CA GLU A 273 1.23 -5.90 -16.02
C GLU A 273 2.42 -5.54 -16.91
N GLU A 274 3.35 -4.72 -16.43
CA GLU A 274 4.62 -4.41 -17.10
C GLU A 274 5.45 -5.69 -17.29
N SER A 275 5.57 -6.52 -16.26
CA SER A 275 6.27 -7.80 -16.34
C SER A 275 5.61 -8.77 -17.32
N HIS A 276 4.27 -8.86 -17.31
CA HIS A 276 3.50 -9.63 -18.30
C HIS A 276 3.77 -9.13 -19.72
N GLY A 277 3.75 -7.81 -19.94
CA GLY A 277 4.02 -7.20 -21.25
C GLY A 277 5.43 -7.49 -21.76
N MET A 278 6.45 -7.46 -20.89
CA MET A 278 7.82 -7.84 -21.25
C MET A 278 7.93 -9.31 -21.63
N LEU A 279 7.31 -10.21 -20.86
CA LEU A 279 7.35 -11.64 -21.13
C LEU A 279 6.62 -11.99 -22.45
N ILE A 280 5.47 -11.35 -22.73
CA ILE A 280 4.76 -11.51 -24.01
C ILE A 280 5.63 -11.08 -25.20
N LYS A 281 6.33 -9.95 -25.09
CA LYS A 281 7.25 -9.48 -26.14
C LYS A 281 8.40 -10.46 -26.37
N LEU A 282 8.98 -11.00 -25.30
CA LEU A 282 10.02 -12.02 -25.38
C LEU A 282 9.51 -13.29 -26.07
N ALA A 283 8.33 -13.77 -25.66
CA ALA A 283 7.71 -14.97 -26.23
C ALA A 283 7.46 -14.80 -27.73
N ARG A 284 6.86 -13.67 -28.14
CA ARG A 284 6.62 -13.36 -29.56
C ARG A 284 7.91 -13.37 -30.35
N LYS A 285 8.95 -12.68 -29.87
CA LYS A 285 10.25 -12.65 -30.54
C LYS A 285 10.83 -14.06 -30.72
N GLN A 286 10.82 -14.88 -29.66
CA GLN A 286 11.33 -16.26 -29.75
C GLN A 286 10.52 -17.13 -30.73
N VAL A 287 9.19 -16.96 -30.76
CA VAL A 287 8.31 -17.66 -31.72
C VAL A 287 8.64 -17.20 -33.16
N ASP A 288 8.72 -15.89 -33.41
CA ASP A 288 9.01 -15.32 -34.72
C ASP A 288 10.38 -15.75 -35.26
N ASP A 289 11.41 -15.69 -34.41
CA ASP A 289 12.78 -16.11 -34.74
C ASP A 289 12.81 -17.61 -35.10
N LEU A 290 12.10 -18.44 -34.34
CA LEU A 290 12.03 -19.88 -34.57
C LEU A 290 11.21 -20.23 -35.82
N LEU A 291 10.08 -19.55 -36.06
CA LEU A 291 9.27 -19.71 -37.28
C LEU A 291 10.07 -19.32 -38.52
N THR A 292 10.84 -18.24 -38.45
CA THR A 292 11.72 -17.80 -39.54
C THR A 292 12.80 -18.84 -39.80
N LYS A 293 13.50 -19.31 -38.75
CA LYS A 293 14.54 -20.34 -38.89
C LYS A 293 14.00 -21.65 -39.48
N VAL A 294 12.85 -22.12 -39.00
CA VAL A 294 12.18 -23.34 -39.51
C VAL A 294 11.70 -23.13 -40.95
N GLY A 295 11.13 -21.97 -41.27
CA GLY A 295 10.67 -21.63 -42.62
C GLY A 295 11.81 -21.56 -43.65
N GLU A 296 12.92 -20.92 -43.31
CA GLU A 296 14.12 -20.86 -44.15
C GLU A 296 14.73 -22.24 -44.37
N ALA A 297 14.79 -23.08 -43.34
CA ALA A 297 15.30 -24.44 -43.47
C ALA A 297 14.42 -25.29 -44.40
N LYS A 298 13.10 -25.21 -44.25
CA LYS A 298 12.15 -25.91 -45.13
C LYS A 298 12.29 -25.49 -46.59
N THR A 299 12.32 -24.18 -46.86
CA THR A 299 12.41 -23.69 -48.24
C THR A 299 13.71 -24.11 -48.92
N LYS A 300 14.81 -24.22 -48.18
CA LYS A 300 16.07 -24.78 -48.68
C LYS A 300 15.97 -26.29 -48.98
N LEU A 301 15.35 -27.08 -48.10
CA LEU A 301 15.19 -28.53 -48.29
C LEU A 301 14.23 -28.87 -49.43
N GLU A 302 13.14 -28.13 -49.59
CA GLU A 302 12.16 -28.32 -50.67
C GLU A 302 12.65 -27.81 -52.03
N SER A 303 13.76 -27.05 -52.06
CA SER A 303 14.33 -26.55 -53.31
C SER A 303 14.95 -27.68 -54.13
N TYR A 304 14.73 -27.65 -55.45
CA TYR A 304 15.32 -28.63 -56.36
C TYR A 304 16.49 -27.99 -57.11
N PRO A 305 17.74 -28.26 -56.73
CA PRO A 305 18.90 -27.60 -57.29
C PRO A 305 19.08 -27.97 -58.75
N SER A 306 19.41 -26.95 -59.55
CA SER A 306 19.54 -27.04 -61.00
C SER A 306 20.97 -26.81 -61.49
N THR A 307 21.77 -26.10 -60.71
CA THR A 307 23.19 -25.85 -60.98
C THR A 307 24.09 -26.67 -60.06
N THR A 308 25.32 -26.94 -60.50
CA THR A 308 26.34 -27.66 -59.70
C THR A 308 26.61 -26.96 -58.35
N VAL A 309 26.56 -25.62 -58.31
CA VAL A 309 26.74 -24.83 -57.09
C VAL A 309 25.57 -25.00 -56.14
N GLU A 310 24.33 -24.88 -56.62
CA GLU A 310 23.11 -25.09 -55.81
C GLU A 310 23.07 -26.50 -55.19
N MET A 311 23.50 -27.52 -55.95
CA MET A 311 23.59 -28.90 -55.45
C MET A 311 24.62 -29.04 -54.32
N ALA A 312 25.79 -28.40 -54.45
CA ALA A 312 26.79 -28.39 -53.39
C ALA A 312 26.31 -27.65 -52.13
N GLU A 313 25.67 -26.49 -52.30
CA GLU A 313 25.12 -25.70 -51.19
C GLU A 313 24.03 -26.45 -50.42
N GLN A 314 23.17 -27.21 -51.10
CA GLN A 314 22.15 -28.04 -50.45
C GLN A 314 22.76 -29.20 -49.66
N LEU A 315 23.79 -29.87 -50.19
CA LEU A 315 24.48 -30.96 -49.49
C LEU A 315 25.23 -30.45 -48.25
N ILE A 316 25.90 -29.30 -48.35
CA ILE A 316 26.55 -28.65 -47.19
C ILE A 316 25.51 -28.29 -46.14
N PHE A 317 24.38 -27.72 -46.55
CA PHE A 317 23.29 -27.38 -45.64
C PHE A 317 22.73 -28.62 -44.93
N LEU A 318 22.55 -29.74 -45.64
CA LEU A 318 22.07 -30.99 -45.03
C LEU A 318 22.99 -31.48 -43.91
N ASP A 319 24.31 -31.51 -44.16
CA ASP A 319 25.28 -31.92 -43.13
C ASP A 319 25.28 -30.94 -41.93
N GLU A 320 25.18 -29.63 -42.16
CA GLU A 320 25.12 -28.62 -41.08
C GLU A 320 23.81 -28.67 -40.27
N PHE A 321 22.68 -28.94 -40.94
CA PHE A 321 21.36 -28.87 -40.32
C PHE A 321 20.97 -30.17 -39.62
N GLU A 322 21.59 -31.31 -39.98
CA GLU A 322 21.47 -32.57 -39.25
C GLU A 322 22.00 -32.42 -37.81
N ASP A 323 23.09 -31.67 -37.60
CA ASP A 323 23.59 -31.32 -36.26
C ASP A 323 22.75 -30.21 -35.60
N GLY A 324 22.29 -29.23 -36.39
CA GLY A 324 21.56 -28.04 -35.91
C GLY A 324 20.10 -28.26 -35.52
N ILE A 325 19.51 -29.43 -35.77
CA ILE A 325 18.09 -29.69 -35.46
C ILE A 325 17.83 -29.86 -33.97
N LEU A 326 18.81 -30.35 -33.21
CA LEU A 326 18.72 -30.42 -31.74
C LEU A 326 18.57 -29.01 -31.14
N ASP A 327 19.26 -28.02 -31.69
CA ASP A 327 19.13 -26.62 -31.26
C ASP A 327 17.72 -26.07 -31.53
N VAL A 328 17.10 -26.44 -32.66
CA VAL A 328 15.71 -26.04 -32.98
C VAL A 328 14.74 -26.64 -31.97
N GLN A 329 14.94 -27.90 -31.58
CA GLN A 329 14.12 -28.54 -30.56
C GLN A 329 14.31 -27.91 -29.18
N GLU A 330 15.55 -27.61 -28.78
CA GLU A 330 15.84 -26.95 -27.51
C GLU A 330 15.20 -25.56 -27.46
N GLN A 331 15.28 -24.79 -28.56
CA GLN A 331 14.62 -23.50 -28.67
C GLN A 331 13.10 -23.62 -28.54
N HIS A 332 12.48 -24.59 -29.21
CA HIS A 332 11.04 -24.88 -29.08
C HIS A 332 10.65 -25.24 -27.64
N ASP A 333 11.44 -26.08 -26.96
CA ASP A 333 11.19 -26.47 -25.57
C ASP A 333 11.30 -25.25 -24.63
N ASN A 334 12.24 -24.34 -24.89
CA ASN A 334 12.37 -23.10 -24.15
C ASN A 334 11.16 -22.18 -24.36
N VAL A 335 10.67 -22.01 -25.59
CA VAL A 335 9.42 -21.27 -25.87
C VAL A 335 8.24 -21.94 -25.17
N SER A 336 8.16 -23.27 -25.19
CA SER A 336 7.10 -24.01 -24.49
C SER A 336 7.11 -23.76 -22.97
N LYS A 337 8.29 -23.66 -22.35
CA LYS A 337 8.40 -23.27 -20.93
C LYS A 337 7.87 -21.84 -20.68
N VAL A 338 8.07 -20.91 -21.61
CA VAL A 338 7.50 -19.54 -21.51
C VAL A 338 5.97 -19.60 -21.54
N TYR A 339 5.36 -20.34 -22.47
CA TYR A 339 3.89 -20.47 -22.53
C TYR A 339 3.31 -21.24 -21.33
N ASN A 340 4.08 -22.15 -20.72
CA ASN A 340 3.70 -22.77 -19.45
C ASN A 340 3.66 -21.74 -18.30
N LEU A 341 4.56 -20.75 -18.28
CA LEU A 341 4.47 -19.65 -17.31
C LEU A 341 3.22 -18.79 -17.52
N PHE A 342 2.83 -18.51 -18.77
CA PHE A 342 1.58 -17.81 -19.05
C PHE A 342 0.38 -18.54 -18.46
N LYS A 343 0.34 -19.87 -18.60
CA LYS A 343 -0.72 -20.70 -18.01
C LYS A 343 -0.67 -20.71 -16.49
N ALA A 344 0.51 -20.85 -15.88
CA ALA A 344 0.67 -20.91 -14.43
C ALA A 344 0.23 -19.61 -13.74
N TYR A 345 0.49 -18.47 -14.36
CA TYR A 345 0.20 -17.13 -13.83
C TYR A 345 -1.02 -16.46 -14.47
N SER A 346 -1.80 -17.20 -15.28
CA SER A 346 -3.01 -16.68 -15.97
C SER A 346 -2.76 -15.39 -16.77
N VAL A 347 -1.61 -15.31 -17.45
CA VAL A 347 -1.26 -14.19 -18.31
C VAL A 347 -2.09 -14.23 -19.59
N THR A 348 -2.80 -13.14 -19.89
CA THR A 348 -3.61 -13.03 -21.10
C THR A 348 -2.71 -12.82 -22.32
N VAL A 349 -2.60 -13.85 -23.16
CA VAL A 349 -1.84 -13.79 -24.42
C VAL A 349 -2.77 -13.45 -25.58
N PRO A 350 -2.38 -12.55 -26.50
CA PRO A 350 -3.13 -12.30 -27.73
C PRO A 350 -3.39 -13.58 -28.53
N SER A 351 -4.56 -13.70 -29.14
CA SER A 351 -4.94 -14.91 -29.89
C SER A 351 -4.00 -15.20 -31.07
N GLN A 352 -3.45 -14.15 -31.71
CA GLN A 352 -2.50 -14.29 -32.80
C GLN A 352 -1.22 -14.99 -32.34
N ASP A 353 -0.61 -14.52 -31.25
CA ASP A 353 0.62 -15.10 -30.68
C ASP A 353 0.41 -16.56 -30.22
N LEU A 354 -0.82 -16.93 -29.84
CA LEU A 354 -1.18 -18.33 -29.52
C LEU A 354 -1.26 -19.20 -30.77
N VAL A 355 -1.84 -18.69 -31.86
CA VAL A 355 -1.91 -19.42 -33.13
C VAL A 355 -0.50 -19.68 -33.65
N ASP A 356 0.36 -18.65 -33.67
CA ASP A 356 1.72 -18.76 -34.18
C ASP A 356 2.52 -19.80 -33.38
N PHE A 357 2.41 -19.80 -32.05
CA PHE A 357 3.01 -20.84 -31.21
C PHE A 357 2.45 -22.25 -31.51
N VAL A 358 1.13 -22.41 -31.63
CA VAL A 358 0.53 -23.73 -31.94
C VAL A 358 0.99 -24.25 -33.31
N THR A 359 1.28 -23.36 -34.26
CA THR A 359 1.80 -23.77 -35.58
C THR A 359 3.26 -24.21 -35.57
N LEU A 360 4.05 -23.89 -34.54
CA LEU A 360 5.46 -24.27 -34.47
C LEU A 360 5.64 -25.80 -34.47
N GLN A 361 4.91 -26.52 -33.63
CA GLN A 361 5.10 -27.97 -33.50
C GLN A 361 4.82 -28.73 -34.83
N PRO A 362 3.69 -28.51 -35.54
CA PRO A 362 3.50 -29.08 -36.87
C PRO A 362 4.60 -28.67 -37.85
N ASN A 363 5.07 -27.43 -37.78
CA ASN A 363 6.12 -26.95 -38.65
C ASN A 363 7.46 -27.67 -38.40
N ILE A 364 7.84 -27.85 -37.14
CA ILE A 364 9.04 -28.58 -36.74
C ILE A 364 8.93 -30.05 -37.13
N SER A 365 7.79 -30.70 -36.89
CA SER A 365 7.56 -32.10 -37.32
C SER A 365 7.71 -32.29 -38.83
N LEU A 366 7.21 -31.35 -39.64
CA LEU A 366 7.39 -31.37 -41.09
C LEU A 366 8.87 -31.17 -41.48
N LEU A 367 9.59 -30.30 -40.78
CA LEU A 367 11.02 -30.11 -41.02
C LEU A 367 11.82 -31.39 -40.74
N TYR A 368 11.52 -32.11 -39.66
CA TYR A 368 12.12 -33.44 -39.39
C TYR A 368 11.86 -34.43 -40.53
N TYR A 369 10.62 -34.49 -41.03
CA TYR A 369 10.27 -35.36 -42.17
C TYR A 369 11.06 -34.99 -43.43
N LEU A 370 11.17 -33.70 -43.76
CA LEU A 370 11.92 -33.24 -44.93
C LEU A 370 13.41 -33.53 -44.84
N ILE A 371 13.98 -33.48 -43.64
CA ILE A 371 15.38 -33.85 -43.40
C ILE A 371 15.57 -35.36 -43.57
N ASP A 372 14.71 -36.17 -42.98
CA ASP A 372 14.77 -37.64 -43.12
C ASP A 372 14.67 -38.06 -44.59
N ASP A 373 13.72 -37.48 -45.33
CA ASP A 373 13.54 -37.70 -46.77
C ASP A 373 14.80 -37.27 -47.57
N ALA A 374 15.31 -36.06 -47.31
CA ALA A 374 16.51 -35.56 -47.99
C ALA A 374 17.79 -36.35 -47.65
N VAL A 375 17.92 -36.86 -46.43
CA VAL A 375 19.01 -37.76 -46.02
C VAL A 375 18.89 -39.09 -46.75
N THR A 376 17.67 -39.63 -46.92
CA THR A 376 17.47 -40.85 -47.72
C THR A 376 17.76 -40.65 -49.22
N ASP A 377 17.48 -39.47 -49.80
CA ASP A 377 17.81 -39.14 -51.19
C ASP A 377 19.27 -38.66 -51.38
N ARG A 378 20.06 -38.54 -50.29
CA ARG A 378 21.41 -37.95 -50.34
C ARG A 378 22.34 -38.63 -51.34
N GLU A 379 22.30 -39.96 -51.43
CA GLU A 379 23.15 -40.72 -52.36
C GLU A 379 22.80 -40.41 -53.83
N SER A 380 21.50 -40.36 -54.14
CA SER A 380 20.98 -39.95 -55.46
C SER A 380 21.33 -38.50 -55.80
N SER A 381 21.22 -37.59 -54.82
CA SER A 381 21.61 -36.20 -54.96
C SER A 381 23.13 -36.02 -55.16
N MET A 382 23.95 -36.84 -54.49
CA MET A 382 25.40 -36.88 -54.69
C MET A 382 25.77 -37.36 -56.10
N ASP A 383 25.12 -38.41 -56.61
CA ASP A 383 25.35 -38.90 -57.98
C ASP A 383 25.01 -37.83 -59.03
N ARG A 384 23.93 -37.07 -58.80
CA ARG A 384 23.53 -35.94 -59.65
C ARG A 384 24.57 -34.82 -59.60
N PHE A 385 25.08 -34.48 -58.43
CA PHE A 385 26.13 -33.48 -58.26
C PHE A 385 27.40 -33.88 -59.01
N VAL A 386 27.87 -35.12 -58.85
CA VAL A 386 29.04 -35.66 -59.55
C VAL A 386 28.85 -35.62 -61.08
N SER A 387 27.67 -35.99 -61.56
CA SER A 387 27.33 -35.95 -62.99
C SER A 387 27.31 -34.52 -63.55
N SER A 388 26.77 -33.58 -62.78
CA SER A 388 26.76 -32.16 -63.14
C SER A 388 28.17 -31.57 -63.19
N LEU A 389 29.00 -31.89 -62.20
CA LEU A 389 30.41 -31.48 -62.14
C LEU A 389 31.21 -32.02 -63.33
N ALA A 390 31.02 -33.29 -63.70
CA ALA A 390 31.66 -33.87 -64.87
C ALA A 390 31.22 -33.19 -66.17
N THR A 391 29.96 -32.76 -66.25
CA THR A 391 29.43 -32.01 -67.40
C THR A 391 30.08 -30.62 -67.49
N ASP A 392 30.20 -29.91 -66.38
CA ASP A 392 30.86 -28.61 -66.30
C ASP A 392 32.35 -28.69 -66.62
N GLU A 393 33.03 -29.74 -66.12
CA GLU A 393 34.45 -30.01 -66.43
C GLU A 393 34.65 -30.21 -67.93
N ASN A 394 33.84 -31.06 -68.56
CA ASN A 394 33.91 -31.31 -70.00
C ASN A 394 33.67 -30.02 -70.82
N LYS A 395 32.67 -29.22 -70.43
CA LYS A 395 32.36 -27.95 -71.09
C LYS A 395 33.54 -26.97 -70.98
N MET A 396 34.14 -26.86 -69.80
CA MET A 396 35.33 -26.03 -69.57
C MET A 396 36.53 -26.52 -70.40
N GLN A 397 36.80 -27.83 -70.45
CA GLN A 397 37.85 -28.39 -71.30
C GLN A 397 37.64 -28.08 -72.78
N GLU A 398 36.40 -28.11 -73.26
CA GLU A 398 36.05 -27.77 -74.63
C GLU A 398 36.28 -26.28 -74.93
N GLU A 399 35.91 -25.39 -74.01
CA GLU A 399 36.18 -23.95 -74.12
C GLU A 399 37.69 -23.65 -74.12
N ILE A 400 38.47 -24.29 -73.25
CA ILE A 400 39.94 -24.17 -73.23
C ILE A 400 40.52 -24.63 -74.57
N ARG A 401 40.04 -25.74 -75.14
CA ARG A 401 40.47 -26.23 -76.46
C ARG A 401 40.17 -25.21 -77.56
N LYS A 402 38.97 -24.61 -77.55
CA LYS A 402 38.58 -23.57 -78.51
C LYS A 402 39.45 -22.32 -78.39
N MET A 403 39.73 -21.86 -77.17
CA MET A 403 40.65 -20.73 -76.94
C MET A 403 42.07 -21.03 -77.39
N ALA A 404 42.59 -22.24 -77.11
CA ALA A 404 43.91 -22.66 -77.58
C ALA A 404 44.01 -22.69 -79.11
N GLN A 405 42.94 -23.11 -79.80
CA GLN A 405 42.86 -23.05 -81.27
C GLN A 405 42.81 -21.60 -81.78
N MET A 406 42.08 -20.70 -81.12
CA MET A 406 42.04 -19.28 -81.50
C MET A 406 43.39 -18.59 -81.32
N LEU A 407 44.14 -18.93 -80.27
CA LEU A 407 45.50 -18.43 -80.03
C LEU A 407 46.55 -18.99 -80.99
N GLN A 408 46.30 -20.13 -81.65
CA GLN A 408 47.16 -20.68 -82.71
C GLN A 408 46.90 -20.06 -84.10
N VAL A 409 45.80 -19.31 -84.27
CA VAL A 409 45.40 -18.67 -85.52
C VAL A 409 45.72 -17.15 -85.50
N GLN A 410 46.24 -16.64 -84.39
CA GLN A 410 46.87 -15.33 -84.25
C GLN A 410 48.39 -15.45 -84.37
#